data_AF-A0AAW1VM22-F1
#
_entry.id   AF-A0AAW1VM22-F1
#
_cell.length_a   1.000
_cell.length_b   1.000
_cell.length_c   1.000
_cell.angle_alpha   90.00
_cell.angle_beta   90.00
_cell.angle_gamma   90.00
#
_symmetry.space_group_name_H-M   'P 1'
#
loop_
_entity.id
_entity.type
_entity.pdbx_description
1 polymer ?
#
loop_
_entity_poly.entity_id
_entity_poly.type
_entity_poly.pdbx_seq_one_letter_code
_entity_poly.pdbx_strand_id
1 'polypeptide(L)' 'MLVLNHLVKNCTMLATCHMVYCQGITSAGVATVVSSCPNIKKVLVEKWKVSQRTKRRAGSLISYLCVDL' A
#
# COMPACT_ATOMS: atom_id res chain seq x y z
N MET A 1 5.48 -11.33 -4.01
CA MET A 1 4.87 -11.07 -2.68
C MET A 1 5.83 -11.16 -1.50
N LEU A 2 6.88 -12.01 -1.55
CA LEU A 2 7.79 -12.24 -0.42
C LEU A 2 8.45 -10.96 0.15
N VAL A 3 8.78 -9.99 -0.71
CA VAL A 3 9.44 -8.73 -0.29
C VAL A 3 8.56 -7.90 0.66
N LEU A 4 7.27 -7.76 0.37
CA LEU A 4 6.36 -7.00 1.22
C LEU A 4 6.13 -7.70 2.56
N ASN A 5 6.04 -9.04 2.58
CA ASN A 5 5.91 -9.79 3.82
C ASN A 5 7.10 -9.59 4.76
N HIS A 6 8.32 -9.50 4.22
CA HIS A 6 9.51 -9.23 5.02
C HIS A 6 9.54 -7.78 5.51
N LEU A 7 9.13 -6.83 4.67
CA LEU A 7 9.01 -5.41 5.04
C LEU A 7 8.03 -5.23 6.22
N VAL A 8 6.81 -5.74 6.08
CA VAL A 8 5.75 -5.46 7.06
C VAL A 8 5.94 -6.20 8.39
N LYS A 9 6.63 -7.34 8.40
CA LYS A 9 6.91 -8.08 9.63
C LYS A 9 7.92 -7.38 10.53
N ASN A 10 8.88 -6.68 9.93
CA ASN A 10 9.97 -6.04 10.66
C ASN A 10 9.77 -4.52 10.83
N CYS A 11 8.91 -3.89 10.02
CA CYS A 11 8.69 -2.45 10.02
C CYS A 11 7.31 -2.06 10.58
N THR A 12 7.12 -2.22 11.89
CA THR A 12 5.87 -1.86 12.59
C THR A 12 5.68 -0.35 12.77
N MET A 13 6.76 0.44 12.66
CA MET A 13 6.74 1.90 12.79
C MET A 13 6.59 2.63 11.43
N LEU A 14 6.29 1.90 10.36
CA LEU A 14 6.19 2.49 9.03
C LEU A 14 4.98 3.43 8.96
N ALA A 15 5.22 4.74 8.86
CA ALA A 15 4.17 5.75 8.76
C ALA A 15 3.77 6.04 7.30
N THR A 16 4.71 5.95 6.36
CA THR A 16 4.49 6.30 4.95
C THR A 16 5.08 5.25 4.02
N CYS A 17 4.35 4.81 3.00
CA CYS A 17 4.82 3.84 2.02
C CYS A 17 4.46 4.27 0.60
N HIS A 18 5.45 4.37 -0.29
CA HIS A 18 5.24 4.69 -1.70
C HIS A 18 5.52 3.45 -2.55
N MET A 19 4.53 3.02 -3.35
CA MET A 19 4.57 1.80 -4.17
C MET A 19 4.18 2.11 -5.62
N VAL A 20 4.61 3.27 -6.11
CA VAL A 20 4.34 3.79 -7.45
C VAL A 20 5.38 3.28 -8.44
N TYR A 21 4.99 2.97 -9.67
CA TYR A 21 5.86 2.46 -10.74
C TYR A 21 6.51 1.09 -10.45
N CYS A 22 6.13 0.45 -9.35
CA CYS A 22 6.60 -0.90 -9.02
C CYS A 22 5.76 -1.94 -9.78
N GLN A 23 6.30 -2.55 -10.83
CA GLN A 23 5.58 -3.55 -11.64
C GLN A 23 5.23 -4.83 -10.84
N GLY A 24 6.06 -5.21 -9.87
CA GLY A 24 5.84 -6.40 -9.04
C GLY A 24 4.82 -6.22 -7.88
N ILE A 25 4.25 -5.02 -7.72
CA ILE A 25 3.29 -4.74 -6.64
C ILE A 25 1.87 -4.95 -7.16
N THR A 26 1.18 -5.91 -6.55
CA THR A 26 -0.22 -6.24 -6.84
C THR A 26 -1.14 -5.67 -5.77
N SER A 27 -2.44 -5.69 -6.05
CA SER A 27 -3.46 -5.22 -5.10
C SER A 27 -3.49 -5.97 -3.77
N ALA A 28 -3.14 -7.25 -3.80
CA ALA A 28 -2.98 -8.03 -2.59
C ALA A 28 -1.70 -7.64 -1.82
N GLY A 29 -0.63 -7.24 -2.51
CA GLY A 29 0.55 -6.65 -1.87
C GLY A 29 0.24 -5.35 -1.13
N VAL A 30 -0.51 -4.44 -1.76
CA VAL A 30 -0.98 -3.20 -1.12
C VAL A 30 -1.85 -3.51 0.10
N ALA A 31 -2.75 -4.51 0.00
CA ALA A 31 -3.56 -4.95 1.12
C ALA A 31 -2.72 -5.44 2.30
N THR A 32 -1.67 -6.22 2.03
CA THR A 32 -0.73 -6.71 3.05
C THR A 32 -0.09 -5.56 3.82
N VAL A 33 0.46 -4.56 3.13
CA VAL A 33 1.11 -3.39 3.77
C VAL A 33 0.15 -2.68 4.72
N VAL A 34 -1.04 -2.38 4.23
CA VAL A 34 -2.09 -1.71 5.00
C VAL A 34 -2.52 -2.54 6.21
N SER A 35 -2.61 -3.86 6.07
CA SER A 35 -3.08 -4.74 7.16
C SER A 35 -2.01 -5.04 8.21
N SER A 36 -0.74 -4.99 7.83
CA SER A 36 0.35 -5.46 8.67
C SER A 36 1.11 -4.33 9.36
N CYS A 37 1.02 -3.09 8.88
CA CYS A 37 1.64 -1.92 9.51
C CYS A 37 0.57 -1.10 10.28
N PRO A 38 0.45 -1.25 11.62
CA PRO A 38 -0.60 -0.58 12.40
C PRO A 38 -0.44 0.94 12.46
N ASN A 39 0.79 1.44 12.31
CA ASN A 39 1.11 2.88 12.37
C ASN A 39 1.12 3.56 11.00
N ILE A 40 0.68 2.87 9.94
CA ILE A 40 0.65 3.44 8.60
C ILE A 40 -0.33 4.62 8.56
N LYS A 41 0.12 5.74 8.01
CA LYS A 41 -0.65 6.98 7.86
C LYS A 41 -0.86 7.37 6.40
N LYS A 42 0.08 7.01 5.52
CA LYS A 42 0.00 7.34 4.10
C LYS A 42 0.53 6.22 3.22
N VAL A 43 -0.22 5.85 2.20
CA VAL A 43 0.19 4.89 1.17
C VAL A 43 -0.03 5.52 -0.20
N LEU A 44 1.04 5.69 -0.98
CA LEU A 44 0.95 6.22 -2.35
C LEU A 44 1.06 5.09 -3.36
N VAL A 45 0.03 4.91 -4.19
CA VAL A 45 -0.11 3.80 -5.16
C VAL A 45 -0.87 4.22 -6.39
N GLU A 46 -0.69 3.52 -7.51
CA GLU A 46 -1.58 3.66 -8.66
C GLU A 46 -2.99 3.14 -8.34
N LYS A 47 -4.02 3.82 -8.86
CA LYS A 47 -5.42 3.50 -8.60
C LYS A 47 -5.79 2.04 -8.94
N TRP A 48 -5.24 1.51 -10.03
CA TRP A 48 -5.49 0.14 -10.48
C TRP A 48 -4.90 -0.94 -9.55
N LYS A 49 -3.92 -0.58 -8.71
CA LYS A 49 -3.34 -1.48 -7.71
C LYS A 49 -4.15 -1.52 -6.40
N VAL A 50 -5.28 -0.84 -6.29
CA VAL A 50 -6.07 -0.82 -5.05
C VAL A 50 -7.36 -1.59 -5.23
N SER A 51 -7.49 -2.72 -4.53
CA SER A 51 -8.76 -3.46 -4.50
C SER A 51 -9.83 -2.67 -3.76
N GLN A 52 -11.10 -2.92 -4.11
CA GLN A 52 -12.26 -2.32 -3.44
C GLN A 52 -12.28 -2.62 -1.93
N ARG A 53 -11.81 -3.82 -1.54
CA ARG A 53 -11.63 -4.23 -0.14
C ARG A 53 -10.59 -3.36 0.57
N THR A 54 -9.45 -3.11 -0.07
CA THR A 54 -8.38 -2.27 0.48
C THR A 54 -8.85 -0.83 0.60
N LYS A 55 -9.54 -0.31 -0.42
CA LYS A 55 -10.14 1.03 -0.40
C LYS A 55 -11.16 1.19 0.74
N ARG A 56 -12.02 0.20 0.98
CA ARG A 56 -12.97 0.23 2.09
C ARG A 56 -12.28 0.26 3.46
N ARG A 57 -11.16 -0.45 3.60
CA ARG A 57 -10.44 -0.59 4.88
C ARG A 57 -9.50 0.57 5.20
N ALA A 58 -8.88 1.18 4.19
CA ALA A 58 -7.85 2.19 4.40
C ALA A 58 -7.90 3.34 3.39
N GLY A 59 -9.07 3.61 2.83
CA GLY A 59 -9.25 4.69 1.86
C GLY A 59 -8.83 6.06 2.36
N SER A 60 -8.91 6.31 3.67
CA SER A 60 -8.45 7.57 4.29
C SER A 60 -6.93 7.76 4.29
N LEU A 61 -6.16 6.66 4.19
CA LEU A 61 -4.70 6.67 4.24
C LEU A 61 -4.08 6.46 2.85
N ILE A 62 -4.88 6.00 1.88
CA ILE A 62 -4.43 5.73 0.51
C ILE A 62 -4.51 7.02 -0.30
N SER A 63 -3.36 7.48 -0.76
CA SER A 63 -3.22 8.50 -1.79
C SER A 63 -3.00 7.82 -3.14
N TYR A 64 -3.68 8.31 -4.17
CA TYR A 64 -3.43 7.87 -5.53
C TYR A 64 -2.38 8.74 -6.17
N LEU A 65 -1.52 8.14 -6.99
CA LEU A 65 -0.69 8.93 -7.88
C LEU A 65 -1.60 9.64 -8.90
N CYS A 66 -1.66 10.97 -8.80
CA CYS A 66 -2.28 11.82 -9.81
C CYS A 66 -1.25 12.01 -10.93
N VAL A 67 -1.20 11.06 -11.85
CA VAL A 67 -0.62 11.34 -13.16
C VAL A 67 -1.81 11.41 -14.10
N ASP A 68 -2.29 12.64 -14.30
CA ASP A 68 -3.00 13.02 -15.51
C ASP A 68 -2.00 12.83 -16.66
N LEU A 69 -2.05 11.68 -17.33
CA LEU A 69 -1.47 11.50 -18.65
C LEU A 69 -2.61 11.34 -19.64
#